data_AF-H0F8W4-F1
#
_entry.id   AF-H0F8W4-F1
#
_cell.length_a   1.000
_cell.length_b   1.000
_cell.length_c   1.000
_cell.angle_alpha   90.00
_cell.angle_beta   90.00
_cell.angle_gamma   90.00
#
_symmetry.space_group_name_H-M   'P 1'
#
loop_
_entity.id
_entity.type
_entity.pdbx_description
1 polymer ?
#
loop_
_entity_poly.entity_id
_entity_poly.type
_entity_poly.pdbx_seq_one_letter_code
_entity_poly.pdbx_strand_id
1 'polypeptide(L)'
;MQIDDGWSASGLPADFIDSVPDNSPLAGSSGSRVIPILPDTRSVPPAPKTTVTAEEARKMLSRNDSPDIPFDVAVNPYRGCEHGCVYCYARPTHSYLGYSPGLDFETRLVAKANAVEALRAELSRPGYKPSPINIGSATDAYQPIERDWRLTRGMLELMLETRHPVTIVTKNALVARDLDLLAALAEQNLAVVYISITTLDAGVARTLEPRAAAPWRRLEAVRSLTDAGVPVGVLVAPVIPFINDDSMEHILQEAKGAGAHYASYTVLRLPWEVKTLFQDWLNAHYPDRAQRVLHRIEDLRNGRRNDPNFGSRMRGTGIWADLLRQRFSVATRKLGLNRTRLALDCSRFQPPALPGASSPLFDPVAAGVQQASACGPASASTDFLSPVGAQASSGVPFPGGLPAVGGAYGRGARQLRAMAAGQLSLFD
;
A
#
# COMPACT_ATOMS: atom_id res chain seq x y z
N MET A 1 -18.38 27.33 48.81
CA MET A 1 -18.78 25.95 48.45
C MET A 1 -17.94 25.55 47.25
N GLN A 2 -16.77 24.98 47.51
CA GLN A 2 -15.83 24.48 46.50
C GLN A 2 -16.21 23.02 46.25
N ILE A 3 -16.44 22.68 44.98
CA ILE A 3 -16.66 21.30 44.54
C ILE A 3 -15.27 20.73 44.27
N ASP A 4 -14.88 19.78 45.11
CA ASP A 4 -13.68 18.95 45.01
C ASP A 4 -13.97 17.84 44.00
N ASP A 5 -13.21 17.80 42.90
CA ASP A 5 -13.37 16.87 41.79
C ASP A 5 -12.51 15.62 41.91
N GLY A 6 -11.80 15.40 43.04
CA GLY A 6 -11.31 14.07 43.43
C GLY A 6 -10.20 13.47 42.54
N TRP A 7 -9.49 14.29 41.75
CA TRP A 7 -8.35 13.84 40.94
C TRP A 7 -7.03 14.47 41.43
N SER A 8 -6.29 13.76 42.29
CA SER A 8 -4.87 14.04 42.57
C SER A 8 -3.96 13.46 41.48
N ALA A 9 -2.90 14.20 41.14
CA ALA A 9 -1.98 14.02 40.00
C ALA A 9 -1.12 12.73 39.96
N SER A 10 -1.49 11.65 40.64
CA SER A 10 -0.76 10.37 40.63
C SER A 10 -1.65 9.15 40.41
N GLY A 11 -2.97 9.30 40.28
CA GLY A 11 -3.87 8.22 39.84
C GLY A 11 -3.90 6.97 40.75
N LEU A 12 -3.49 7.08 42.01
CA LEU A 12 -3.61 6.00 42.99
C LEU A 12 -4.59 6.40 44.11
N PRO A 13 -5.47 5.48 44.56
CA PRO A 13 -6.36 5.70 45.70
C PRO A 13 -5.59 6.06 46.98
N ALA A 14 -6.10 6.98 47.80
CA ALA A 14 -5.43 7.48 49.01
C ALA A 14 -5.16 6.38 50.06
N ASP A 15 -5.95 5.31 50.04
CA ASP A 15 -5.86 4.11 50.87
C ASP A 15 -4.79 3.09 50.40
N PHE A 16 -4.15 3.33 49.26
CA PHE A 16 -3.05 2.49 48.77
C PHE A 16 -1.77 2.67 49.59
N ILE A 17 -1.55 3.84 50.20
CA ILE A 17 -0.35 4.11 51.01
C ILE A 17 -0.43 3.39 52.36
N ASP A 18 -1.62 3.29 52.95
CA ASP A 18 -1.82 2.69 54.28
C ASP A 18 -1.87 1.15 54.28
N SER A 19 -1.92 0.52 53.10
CA SER A 19 -1.92 -0.94 52.95
C SER A 19 -0.55 -1.53 52.59
N VAL A 20 0.50 -0.69 52.55
CA VAL A 20 1.89 -1.15 52.44
C VAL A 20 2.43 -1.39 53.86
N PRO A 21 2.77 -2.64 54.24
CA PRO A 21 3.32 -2.90 55.57
C PRO A 21 4.65 -2.16 55.74
N ASP A 22 4.78 -1.54 56.91
CA ASP A 22 5.87 -0.68 57.33
C ASP A 22 7.22 -1.44 57.32
N ASN A 23 8.01 -1.28 56.25
CA ASN A 23 9.34 -1.87 56.13
C ASN A 23 10.37 -0.99 56.87
N SER A 24 10.21 -0.90 58.20
CA SER A 24 11.31 -0.47 59.06
C SER A 24 12.42 -1.53 59.00
N PRO A 25 13.69 -1.15 58.74
CA PRO A 25 14.76 -2.12 58.57
C PRO A 25 15.11 -2.76 59.91
N LEU A 26 14.74 -4.03 60.09
CA LEU A 26 15.36 -4.90 61.09
C LEU A 26 16.84 -5.03 60.75
N ALA A 27 17.70 -4.62 61.68
CA ALA A 27 19.13 -4.77 61.59
C ALA A 27 19.50 -6.26 61.43
N GLY A 28 20.01 -6.65 60.26
CA GLY A 28 20.57 -7.98 60.02
C GLY A 28 20.37 -8.50 58.60
N SER A 29 21.49 -8.64 57.88
CA SER A 29 21.66 -9.26 56.56
C SER A 29 21.25 -8.43 55.33
N SER A 30 22.27 -7.95 54.63
CA SER A 30 22.20 -7.36 53.29
C SER A 30 21.87 -8.46 52.26
N GLY A 31 20.62 -8.52 51.82
CA GLY A 31 20.19 -9.34 50.69
C GLY A 31 18.99 -8.71 50.02
N SER A 32 19.21 -8.05 48.88
CA SER A 32 18.13 -7.55 48.02
C SER A 32 17.19 -8.71 47.70
N ARG A 33 15.95 -8.69 48.21
CA ARG A 33 14.93 -9.66 47.83
C ARG A 33 14.52 -9.40 46.39
N VAL A 34 15.22 -10.04 45.47
CA VAL A 34 14.81 -10.15 44.07
C VAL A 34 13.50 -10.94 44.06
N ILE A 35 12.40 -10.29 43.68
CA ILE A 35 11.16 -11.00 43.34
C ILE A 35 11.50 -11.84 42.11
N PRO A 36 11.45 -13.17 42.16
CA PRO A 36 11.73 -13.98 40.99
C PRO A 36 10.65 -13.69 39.95
N ILE A 37 11.06 -13.14 38.80
CA ILE A 37 10.22 -13.11 37.61
C ILE A 37 10.05 -14.57 37.20
N LEU A 38 8.92 -15.17 37.56
CA LEU A 38 8.53 -16.48 37.06
C LEU A 38 8.48 -16.36 35.53
N PRO A 39 9.20 -17.23 34.79
CA PRO A 39 9.14 -17.21 33.34
C PRO A 39 7.68 -17.41 32.92
N ASP A 40 7.21 -16.60 31.96
CA ASP A 40 5.88 -16.77 31.38
C ASP A 40 5.82 -18.16 30.72
N THR A 41 5.16 -19.11 31.39
CA THR A 41 5.04 -20.50 30.96
C THR A 41 3.93 -20.71 29.94
N ARG A 42 3.22 -19.64 29.52
CA ARG A 42 2.26 -19.74 28.43
C ARG A 42 3.03 -20.09 27.16
N SER A 43 2.79 -21.29 26.63
CA SER A 43 3.30 -21.70 25.34
C SER A 43 2.73 -20.76 24.27
N VAL A 44 3.52 -19.78 23.85
CA VAL A 44 3.20 -18.99 22.66
C VAL A 44 3.20 -19.99 21.51
N PRO A 45 2.06 -20.20 20.81
CA PRO A 45 2.04 -21.12 19.69
C PRO A 45 3.13 -20.68 18.69
N PRO A 46 3.90 -21.63 18.14
CA PRO A 46 4.98 -21.30 17.22
C PRO A 46 4.41 -20.49 16.06
N ALA A 47 5.14 -19.44 15.66
CA ALA A 47 4.73 -18.64 14.52
C ALA A 47 4.51 -19.55 13.31
N PRO A 48 3.39 -19.36 12.56
CA PRO A 48 3.05 -20.25 11.48
C PRO A 48 4.16 -20.22 10.41
N LYS A 49 4.65 -21.40 10.04
CA LYS A 49 5.77 -21.54 9.10
C LYS A 49 5.31 -21.18 7.69
N THR A 50 6.05 -20.29 7.01
CA THR A 50 5.83 -20.02 5.59
C THR A 50 6.41 -21.16 4.73
N THR A 51 5.63 -21.62 3.77
CA THR A 51 6.06 -22.47 2.66
C THR A 51 5.92 -21.70 1.36
N VAL A 52 6.89 -21.84 0.46
CA VAL A 52 6.88 -21.17 -0.85
C VAL A 52 6.98 -22.22 -1.95
N THR A 53 6.08 -22.15 -2.93
CA THR A 53 6.12 -22.97 -4.15
C THR A 53 6.57 -22.12 -5.33
N ALA A 54 7.47 -22.65 -6.16
CA ALA A 54 7.87 -22.01 -7.40
C ALA A 54 6.77 -22.18 -8.47
N GLU A 55 6.46 -21.12 -9.21
CA GLU A 55 5.57 -21.13 -10.39
C GLU A 55 6.30 -20.50 -11.59
N GLU A 56 6.15 -21.12 -12.75
CA GLU A 56 6.53 -20.52 -14.03
C GLU A 56 5.39 -19.61 -14.52
N ALA A 57 5.59 -18.30 -14.41
CA ALA A 57 4.63 -17.30 -14.86
C ALA A 57 4.62 -17.23 -16.40
N ARG A 58 3.43 -17.31 -16.99
CA ARG A 58 3.22 -17.04 -18.43
C ARG A 58 3.25 -15.54 -18.75
N LYS A 59 2.91 -14.72 -17.75
CA LYS A 59 2.77 -13.27 -17.87
C LYS A 59 3.02 -12.63 -16.51
N MET A 60 3.73 -11.51 -16.52
CA MET A 60 4.03 -10.68 -15.36
C MET A 60 3.21 -9.39 -15.34
N LEU A 61 2.96 -8.76 -16.49
CA LEU A 61 2.23 -7.49 -16.56
C LEU A 61 0.71 -7.69 -16.38
N SER A 62 0.16 -7.17 -15.29
CA SER A 62 -1.28 -7.00 -15.10
C SER A 62 -1.70 -5.57 -15.43
N ARG A 63 -2.89 -5.41 -16.01
CA ARG A 63 -3.46 -4.09 -16.35
C ARG A 63 -4.73 -3.85 -15.56
N ASN A 64 -5.01 -2.59 -15.28
CA ASN A 64 -6.24 -2.14 -14.63
C ASN A 64 -6.74 -0.84 -15.27
N ASP A 65 -8.02 -0.56 -15.11
CA ASP A 65 -8.74 0.61 -15.63
C ASP A 65 -9.29 1.50 -14.48
N SER A 66 -8.71 1.36 -13.28
CA SER A 66 -9.27 2.02 -12.11
C SER A 66 -8.90 3.51 -12.08
N PRO A 67 -9.88 4.41 -11.95
CA PRO A 67 -9.61 5.85 -11.84
C PRO A 67 -9.08 6.25 -10.45
N ASP A 68 -9.02 5.32 -9.50
CA ASP A 68 -8.62 5.59 -8.11
C ASP A 68 -7.11 5.49 -7.88
N ILE A 69 -6.37 4.87 -8.81
CA ILE A 69 -4.94 4.62 -8.68
C ILE A 69 -4.16 5.29 -9.82
N PRO A 70 -2.95 5.80 -9.57
CA PRO A 70 -2.21 6.60 -10.55
C PRO A 70 -1.41 5.77 -11.55
N PHE A 71 -1.70 4.47 -11.69
CA PHE A 71 -0.99 3.55 -12.57
C PHE A 71 -1.97 2.58 -13.25
N ASP A 72 -1.68 2.22 -14.49
CA ASP A 72 -2.46 1.29 -15.30
C ASP A 72 -1.83 -0.11 -15.34
N VAL A 73 -0.51 -0.22 -15.18
CA VAL A 73 0.25 -1.48 -15.21
C VAL A 73 0.87 -1.80 -13.86
N ALA A 74 0.79 -3.07 -13.46
CA ALA A 74 1.51 -3.56 -12.29
C ALA A 74 2.17 -4.91 -12.53
N VAL A 75 3.12 -5.23 -11.67
CA VAL A 75 3.80 -6.52 -11.58
C VAL A 75 3.87 -6.96 -10.12
N ASN A 76 3.63 -8.25 -9.88
CA ASN A 76 3.72 -8.84 -8.55
C ASN A 76 4.58 -10.11 -8.65
N PRO A 77 5.75 -10.15 -7.99
CA PRO A 77 6.66 -11.31 -8.01
C PRO A 77 6.10 -12.51 -7.25
N TYR A 78 5.22 -12.25 -6.28
CA TYR A 78 4.66 -13.26 -5.39
C TYR A 78 3.13 -13.28 -5.47
N ARG A 79 2.54 -14.43 -5.13
CA ARG A 79 1.13 -14.56 -4.75
C ARG A 79 1.07 -14.89 -3.26
N GLY A 80 0.18 -14.20 -2.55
CA GLY A 80 0.15 -14.17 -1.09
C GLY A 80 1.21 -13.23 -0.50
N CYS A 81 1.09 -12.95 0.79
CA CYS A 81 1.98 -12.01 1.47
C CYS A 81 2.22 -12.41 2.93
N GLU A 82 3.48 -12.67 3.27
CA GLU A 82 3.90 -13.03 4.63
C GLU A 82 3.61 -11.94 5.67
N HIS A 83 3.39 -10.68 5.29
CA HIS A 83 3.12 -9.63 6.28
C HIS A 83 1.90 -9.95 7.16
N GLY A 84 0.94 -10.73 6.65
CA GLY A 84 -0.20 -11.19 7.44
C GLY A 84 -1.14 -10.07 7.86
N CYS A 85 -1.17 -8.94 7.14
CA CYS A 85 -2.04 -7.82 7.50
C CYS A 85 -3.51 -8.26 7.51
N VAL A 86 -4.17 -8.15 8.66
CA VAL A 86 -5.55 -8.65 8.81
C VAL A 86 -6.54 -7.96 7.87
N TYR A 87 -6.26 -6.69 7.52
CA TYR A 87 -7.07 -5.85 6.65
C TYR A 87 -6.73 -5.99 5.15
N CYS A 88 -5.83 -6.89 4.75
CA CYS A 88 -5.30 -6.91 3.39
C CYS A 88 -6.40 -7.23 2.36
N TYR A 89 -6.69 -6.27 1.47
CA TYR A 89 -7.71 -6.45 0.42
C TYR A 89 -7.34 -7.51 -0.61
N ALA A 90 -6.08 -7.95 -0.67
CA ALA A 90 -5.60 -8.94 -1.62
C ALA A 90 -5.81 -10.38 -1.13
N ARG A 91 -6.15 -10.60 0.15
CA ARG A 91 -6.47 -11.93 0.71
C ARG A 91 -7.43 -12.76 -0.16
N PRO A 92 -8.54 -12.21 -0.68
CA PRO A 92 -9.46 -12.98 -1.52
C PRO A 92 -8.82 -13.54 -2.79
N THR A 93 -7.72 -12.97 -3.29
CA THR A 93 -7.05 -13.47 -4.50
C THR A 93 -6.43 -14.86 -4.32
N HIS A 94 -6.16 -15.28 -3.08
CA HIS A 94 -5.63 -16.61 -2.79
C HIS A 94 -6.63 -17.73 -3.03
N SER A 95 -7.93 -17.42 -2.98
CA SER A 95 -8.98 -18.39 -3.30
C SER A 95 -8.90 -18.91 -4.74
N TYR A 96 -8.36 -18.13 -5.67
CA TYR A 96 -8.12 -18.57 -7.06
C TYR A 96 -7.04 -19.65 -7.18
N LEU A 97 -6.23 -19.85 -6.14
CA LEU A 97 -5.24 -20.92 -6.05
C LEU A 97 -5.79 -22.15 -5.30
N GLY A 98 -7.07 -22.12 -4.89
CA GLY A 98 -7.65 -23.15 -4.02
C GLY A 98 -7.18 -23.04 -2.57
N TYR A 99 -6.61 -21.90 -2.15
CA TYR A 99 -6.12 -21.66 -0.80
C TYR A 99 -7.06 -20.75 -0.01
N SER A 100 -7.03 -20.86 1.32
CA SER A 100 -7.80 -19.99 2.21
C SER A 100 -7.33 -18.53 2.14
N PRO A 101 -8.23 -17.55 1.96
CA PRO A 101 -7.93 -16.12 2.14
C PRO A 101 -7.46 -15.73 3.57
N GLY A 102 -7.65 -16.63 4.54
CA GLY A 102 -7.17 -16.49 5.91
C GLY A 102 -5.68 -16.83 6.02
N LEU A 103 -5.37 -17.90 6.75
CA LEU A 103 -3.99 -18.25 7.11
C LEU A 103 -3.12 -18.71 5.91
N ASP A 104 -3.71 -19.34 4.89
CA ASP A 104 -2.92 -19.78 3.72
C ASP A 104 -2.39 -18.58 2.91
N PHE A 105 -3.09 -17.45 2.88
CA PHE A 105 -2.62 -16.22 2.20
C PHE A 105 -1.24 -15.76 2.69
N GLU A 106 -0.94 -16.00 3.96
CA GLU A 106 0.29 -15.53 4.59
C GLU A 106 1.27 -16.67 4.89
N THR A 107 0.86 -17.93 4.77
CA THR A 107 1.73 -19.10 5.05
C THR A 107 2.02 -19.96 3.83
N ARG A 108 1.19 -19.95 2.78
CA ARG A 108 1.37 -20.72 1.55
C ARG A 108 1.54 -19.80 0.36
N LEU A 109 2.78 -19.43 0.08
CA LEU A 109 3.09 -18.46 -0.95
C LEU A 109 3.50 -19.12 -2.24
N VAL A 110 3.33 -18.38 -3.33
CA VAL A 110 3.82 -18.77 -4.65
C VAL A 110 4.79 -17.70 -5.14
N ALA A 111 6.01 -18.11 -5.45
CA ALA A 111 7.01 -17.25 -6.07
C ALA A 111 7.05 -17.52 -7.58
N LYS A 112 6.94 -16.47 -8.38
CA LYS A 112 7.05 -16.58 -9.84
C LYS A 112 8.53 -16.65 -10.19
N ALA A 113 9.08 -17.87 -10.22
CA ALA A 113 10.53 -18.09 -10.26
C ALA A 113 11.19 -17.48 -11.50
N ASN A 114 10.47 -17.46 -12.63
CA ASN A 114 10.90 -16.86 -13.89
C ASN A 114 10.43 -15.41 -14.08
N ALA A 115 10.12 -14.67 -12.99
CA ALA A 115 9.52 -13.34 -13.07
C ALA A 115 10.34 -12.37 -13.94
N VAL A 116 11.66 -12.44 -13.87
CA VAL A 116 12.55 -11.53 -14.62
C VAL A 116 12.54 -11.87 -16.11
N GLU A 117 12.62 -13.15 -16.45
CA GLU A 117 12.61 -13.66 -17.82
C GLU A 117 11.26 -13.39 -18.49
N ALA A 118 10.17 -13.69 -17.79
CA ALA A 118 8.81 -13.44 -18.28
C ALA A 118 8.56 -11.94 -18.49
N LEU A 119 9.02 -11.09 -17.57
CA LEU A 119 8.91 -9.64 -17.71
C LEU A 119 9.75 -9.12 -18.87
N ARG A 120 11.01 -9.59 -19.01
CA ARG A 120 11.89 -9.25 -20.13
C ARG A 120 11.23 -9.58 -21.47
N ALA A 121 10.65 -10.77 -21.60
CA ALA A 121 9.95 -11.20 -22.82
C ALA A 121 8.72 -10.32 -23.15
N GLU A 122 8.05 -9.77 -22.14
CA GLU A 122 6.95 -8.82 -22.36
C GLU A 122 7.45 -7.43 -22.78
N LEU A 123 8.54 -6.94 -22.20
CA LEU A 123 9.15 -5.65 -22.55
C LEU A 123 9.80 -5.68 -23.95
N SER A 124 10.23 -6.84 -24.44
CA SER A 124 10.83 -7.00 -25.78
C SER A 124 9.80 -7.07 -26.92
N ARG A 125 8.49 -7.03 -26.63
CA ARG A 125 7.46 -7.19 -27.67
C ARG A 125 7.48 -6.01 -28.64
N PRO A 126 7.41 -6.24 -29.97
CA PRO A 126 7.28 -5.17 -30.94
C PRO A 126 6.10 -4.25 -30.62
N GLY A 127 6.34 -2.93 -30.61
CA GLY A 127 5.32 -1.93 -30.31
C GLY A 127 4.99 -1.76 -28.81
N TYR A 128 5.79 -2.35 -27.90
CA TYR A 128 5.67 -2.07 -26.46
C TYR A 128 5.83 -0.56 -26.20
N LYS A 129 4.88 0.02 -25.47
CA LYS A 129 4.91 1.42 -25.05
C LYS A 129 5.14 1.46 -23.54
N PRO A 130 6.23 2.08 -23.07
CA PRO A 130 6.51 2.18 -21.63
C PRO A 130 5.47 3.06 -20.94
N SER A 131 4.98 2.58 -19.80
CA SER A 131 4.28 3.36 -18.78
C SER A 131 4.80 2.92 -17.41
N PRO A 132 4.80 3.77 -16.37
CA PRO A 132 5.33 3.39 -15.08
C PRO A 132 4.70 2.09 -14.54
N ILE A 133 5.53 1.08 -14.29
CA ILE A 133 5.07 -0.19 -13.74
C ILE A 133 5.06 -0.09 -12.22
N ASN A 134 3.91 -0.40 -11.59
CA ASN A 134 3.85 -0.54 -10.14
C ASN A 134 4.28 -1.95 -9.70
N ILE A 135 5.32 -2.03 -8.87
CA ILE A 135 5.77 -3.25 -8.22
C ILE A 135 5.15 -3.31 -6.83
N GLY A 136 4.43 -4.40 -6.54
CA GLY A 136 3.86 -4.66 -5.23
C GLY A 136 2.41 -4.16 -5.04
N SER A 137 1.61 -4.18 -6.12
CA SER A 137 0.22 -3.70 -6.10
C SER A 137 -0.78 -4.66 -5.44
N ALA A 138 -0.46 -5.94 -5.31
CA ALA A 138 -1.35 -6.95 -4.71
C ALA A 138 -0.66 -7.73 -3.59
N THR A 139 0.65 -7.90 -3.69
CA THR A 139 1.48 -8.54 -2.67
C THR A 139 2.67 -7.62 -2.39
N ASP A 140 3.27 -7.73 -1.21
CA ASP A 140 4.45 -6.91 -0.93
C ASP A 140 5.67 -7.51 -1.64
N ALA A 141 6.35 -6.68 -2.43
CA ALA A 141 7.54 -7.06 -3.19
C ALA A 141 8.76 -7.33 -2.29
N TYR A 142 8.75 -6.78 -1.07
CA TYR A 142 9.83 -6.88 -0.08
C TYR A 142 9.41 -7.63 1.19
N GLN A 143 8.43 -8.53 1.08
CA GLN A 143 8.09 -9.46 2.16
C GLN A 143 9.29 -10.36 2.54
N PRO A 144 9.34 -10.94 3.75
CA PRO A 144 10.51 -11.68 4.26
C PRO A 144 11.18 -12.66 3.28
N ILE A 145 10.45 -13.49 2.53
CA ILE A 145 11.00 -14.39 1.51
C ILE A 145 11.82 -13.71 0.40
N GLU A 146 11.62 -12.41 0.15
CA GLU A 146 12.42 -11.65 -0.83
C GLU A 146 13.91 -11.60 -0.43
N ARG A 147 14.27 -11.87 0.83
CA ARG A 147 15.67 -12.01 1.27
C ARG A 147 16.41 -13.08 0.47
N ASP A 148 15.75 -14.21 0.23
CA ASP A 148 16.32 -15.38 -0.43
C ASP A 148 16.02 -15.38 -1.93
N TRP A 149 14.77 -15.06 -2.31
CA TRP A 149 14.29 -15.16 -3.69
C TRP A 149 14.82 -14.07 -4.62
N ARG A 150 15.05 -12.85 -4.10
CA ARG A 150 15.62 -11.71 -4.83
C ARG A 150 14.94 -11.38 -6.17
N LEU A 151 13.67 -11.78 -6.36
CA LEU A 151 12.92 -11.56 -7.60
C LEU A 151 12.67 -10.06 -7.83
N THR A 152 12.37 -9.32 -6.76
CA THR A 152 12.21 -7.86 -6.86
C THR A 152 13.51 -7.20 -7.27
N ARG A 153 14.63 -7.63 -6.70
CA ARG A 153 15.94 -7.13 -7.11
C ARG A 153 16.22 -7.41 -8.58
N GLY A 154 16.03 -8.64 -9.05
CA GLY A 154 16.23 -8.99 -10.47
C GLY A 154 15.32 -8.19 -11.42
N MET A 155 14.09 -7.89 -11.01
CA MET A 155 13.24 -6.97 -11.76
C MET A 155 13.81 -5.55 -11.78
N LEU A 156 14.36 -5.02 -10.67
CA LEU A 156 15.01 -3.70 -10.66
C LEU A 156 16.24 -3.63 -11.55
N GLU A 157 17.04 -4.70 -11.61
CA GLU A 157 18.18 -4.83 -12.53
C GLU A 157 17.71 -4.73 -14.00
N LEU A 158 16.64 -5.46 -14.35
CA LEU A 158 16.01 -5.35 -15.67
C LEU A 158 15.47 -3.94 -15.96
N MET A 159 14.87 -3.29 -14.96
CA MET A 159 14.31 -1.93 -15.12
C MET A 159 15.42 -0.90 -15.33
N LEU A 160 16.57 -1.08 -14.68
CA LEU A 160 17.74 -0.25 -14.89
C LEU A 160 18.37 -0.48 -16.27
N GLU A 161 18.52 -1.75 -16.69
CA GLU A 161 19.00 -2.11 -18.02
C GLU A 161 18.14 -1.49 -19.13
N THR A 162 16.82 -1.62 -19.00
CA THR A 162 15.86 -1.15 -20.01
C THR A 162 15.46 0.31 -19.82
N ARG A 163 16.00 1.00 -18.80
CA ARG A 163 15.62 2.37 -18.39
C ARG A 163 14.11 2.53 -18.27
N HIS A 164 13.46 1.52 -17.71
CA HIS A 164 12.01 1.46 -17.61
C HIS A 164 11.56 2.09 -16.28
N PRO A 165 10.58 3.02 -16.30
CA PRO A 165 10.11 3.67 -15.09
C PRO A 165 9.32 2.72 -14.19
N VAL A 166 9.55 2.82 -12.88
CA VAL A 166 8.93 1.98 -11.85
C VAL A 166 8.44 2.78 -10.66
N THR A 167 7.36 2.30 -10.08
CA THR A 167 6.92 2.71 -8.74
C THR A 167 6.89 1.49 -7.85
N ILE A 168 7.26 1.63 -6.58
CA ILE A 168 7.25 0.52 -5.63
C ILE A 168 6.30 0.86 -4.49
N VAL A 169 5.47 -0.09 -4.08
CA VAL A 169 4.71 0.01 -2.83
C VAL A 169 5.17 -1.10 -1.90
N THR A 170 5.59 -0.73 -0.69
CA THR A 170 6.03 -1.71 0.30
C THR A 170 5.72 -1.27 1.73
N LYS A 171 5.75 -2.24 2.63
CA LYS A 171 5.64 -2.09 4.08
C LYS A 171 6.89 -2.60 4.82
N ASN A 172 7.94 -2.94 4.08
CA ASN A 172 9.14 -3.54 4.64
C ASN A 172 10.37 -2.67 4.42
N ALA A 173 11.20 -2.54 5.45
CA ALA A 173 12.47 -1.82 5.38
C ALA A 173 13.52 -2.55 4.52
N LEU A 174 13.26 -3.81 4.13
CA LEU A 174 14.11 -4.58 3.22
C LEU A 174 14.34 -3.88 1.86
N VAL A 175 13.47 -2.95 1.44
CA VAL A 175 13.69 -2.11 0.26
C VAL A 175 15.03 -1.38 0.27
N ALA A 176 15.54 -1.04 1.46
CA ALA A 176 16.85 -0.38 1.59
C ALA A 176 18.03 -1.28 1.15
N ARG A 177 17.84 -2.60 1.01
CA ARG A 177 18.85 -3.51 0.46
C ARG A 177 19.22 -3.14 -0.98
N ASP A 178 18.25 -2.69 -1.77
CA ASP A 178 18.42 -2.43 -3.21
C ASP A 178 18.62 -0.94 -3.50
N LEU A 179 19.17 -0.18 -2.53
CA LEU A 179 19.48 1.24 -2.66
C LEU A 179 20.39 1.54 -3.85
N ASP A 180 21.32 0.64 -4.14
CA ASP A 180 22.24 0.74 -5.29
C ASP A 180 21.48 0.87 -6.62
N LEU A 181 20.44 0.06 -6.82
CA LEU A 181 19.62 0.07 -8.03
C LEU A 181 18.60 1.21 -8.01
N LEU A 182 17.97 1.45 -6.85
CA LEU A 182 16.95 2.48 -6.71
C LEU A 182 17.52 3.88 -6.88
N ALA A 183 18.71 4.16 -6.36
CA ALA A 183 19.41 5.42 -6.56
C ALA A 183 19.75 5.62 -8.04
N ALA A 184 20.33 4.61 -8.71
CA ALA A 184 20.67 4.69 -10.14
C ALA A 184 19.44 4.91 -11.06
N LEU A 185 18.27 4.35 -10.69
CA LEU A 185 17.00 4.62 -11.36
C LEU A 185 16.49 6.03 -11.03
N ALA A 186 16.57 6.46 -9.78
CA ALA A 186 16.11 7.78 -9.33
C ALA A 186 16.89 8.93 -9.97
N GLU A 187 18.21 8.79 -10.12
CA GLU A 187 19.07 9.75 -10.86
C GLU A 187 18.60 9.99 -12.29
N GLN A 188 17.96 8.98 -12.90
CA GLN A 188 17.40 9.05 -14.25
C GLN A 188 15.91 9.42 -14.26
N ASN A 189 15.33 9.80 -13.12
CA ASN A 189 13.91 10.08 -12.94
C ASN A 189 13.02 8.87 -13.30
N LEU A 190 13.48 7.65 -13.01
CA LEU A 190 12.80 6.40 -13.32
C LEU A 190 12.18 5.71 -12.10
N ALA A 191 12.54 6.07 -10.87
CA ALA A 191 12.02 5.40 -9.67
C ALA A 191 11.41 6.35 -8.65
N VAL A 192 10.33 5.88 -8.01
CA VAL A 192 9.77 6.42 -6.77
C VAL A 192 9.30 5.29 -5.88
N VAL A 193 9.56 5.41 -4.59
CA VAL A 193 9.17 4.40 -3.59
C VAL A 193 8.08 4.94 -2.69
N TYR A 194 7.05 4.14 -2.45
CA TYR A 194 5.97 4.43 -1.53
C TYR A 194 6.02 3.46 -0.35
N ILE A 195 6.19 4.00 0.85
CA ILE A 195 6.25 3.20 2.09
C ILE A 195 4.94 3.35 2.87
N SER A 196 4.28 2.23 3.15
CA SER A 196 3.05 2.21 3.93
C SER A 196 3.34 2.29 5.43
N ILE A 197 2.89 3.37 6.07
CA ILE A 197 2.97 3.57 7.53
C ILE A 197 1.55 3.77 8.05
N THR A 198 1.00 2.72 8.64
CA THR A 198 -0.36 2.66 9.18
C THR A 198 -0.46 3.27 10.57
N THR A 199 0.57 3.09 11.38
CA THR A 199 0.63 3.53 12.78
C THR A 199 2.10 3.66 13.16
N LEU A 200 2.39 4.51 14.15
CA LEU A 200 3.68 4.55 14.83
C LEU A 200 3.69 3.72 16.12
N ASP A 201 2.52 3.25 16.55
CA ASP A 201 2.37 2.37 17.71
C ASP A 201 2.79 0.94 17.37
N ALA A 202 3.85 0.47 18.04
CA ALA A 202 4.39 -0.87 17.83
C ALA A 202 3.45 -1.98 18.33
N GLY A 203 2.62 -1.73 19.34
CA GLY A 203 1.60 -2.65 19.83
C GLY A 203 0.49 -2.88 18.81
N VAL A 204 -0.05 -1.81 18.23
CA VAL A 204 -1.03 -1.87 17.15
C VAL A 204 -0.42 -2.58 15.93
N ALA A 205 0.82 -2.24 15.55
CA ALA A 205 1.48 -2.86 14.40
C ALA A 205 1.68 -4.38 14.59
N ARG A 206 2.07 -4.83 15.79
CA ARG A 206 2.29 -6.26 16.09
C ARG A 206 1.06 -7.12 15.90
N THR A 207 -0.14 -6.60 16.13
CA THR A 207 -1.37 -7.37 15.96
C THR A 207 -2.00 -7.15 14.59
N LEU A 208 -1.88 -5.96 14.02
CA LEU A 208 -2.52 -5.60 12.75
C LEU A 208 -1.74 -6.10 11.53
N GLU A 209 -0.42 -6.17 11.62
CA GLU A 209 0.53 -6.47 10.53
C GLU A 209 1.81 -7.16 11.06
N PRO A 210 1.65 -8.35 11.66
CA PRO A 210 2.60 -8.97 12.59
C PRO A 210 4.00 -9.21 12.02
N ARG A 211 4.11 -9.44 10.70
CA ARG A 211 5.36 -9.80 10.02
C ARG A 211 5.88 -8.71 9.07
N ALA A 212 5.22 -7.55 9.05
CA ALA A 212 5.79 -6.38 8.37
C ALA A 212 6.89 -5.73 9.23
N ALA A 213 7.74 -4.90 8.62
CA ALA A 213 8.75 -4.17 9.38
C ALA A 213 8.10 -3.30 10.46
N ALA A 214 8.74 -3.14 11.62
CA ALA A 214 8.24 -2.25 12.67
C ALA A 214 8.08 -0.80 12.15
N PRO A 215 7.15 0.00 12.69
CA PRO A 215 6.91 1.37 12.21
C PRO A 215 8.17 2.25 12.12
N TRP A 216 9.01 2.23 13.17
CA TRP A 216 10.25 2.99 13.20
C TRP A 216 11.26 2.52 12.13
N ARG A 217 11.32 1.22 11.81
CA ARG A 217 12.16 0.69 10.70
C ARG A 217 11.70 1.23 9.35
N ARG A 218 10.39 1.43 9.19
CA ARG A 218 9.85 2.00 7.95
C ARG A 218 10.22 3.48 7.80
N LEU A 219 10.20 4.25 8.90
CA LEU A 219 10.70 5.62 8.91
C LEU A 219 12.21 5.70 8.63
N GLU A 220 13.00 4.77 9.20
CA GLU A 220 14.43 4.63 8.85
C GLU A 220 14.61 4.38 7.36
N ALA A 221 13.82 3.48 6.76
CA ALA A 221 13.88 3.21 5.33
C ALA A 221 13.50 4.44 4.48
N VAL A 222 12.50 5.23 4.89
CA VAL A 222 12.16 6.51 4.24
C VAL A 222 13.39 7.43 4.23
N ARG A 223 14.08 7.54 5.37
CA ARG A 223 15.28 8.37 5.51
C ARG A 223 16.42 7.86 4.63
N SER A 224 16.77 6.58 4.72
CA SER A 224 17.87 6.01 3.94
C SER A 224 17.65 6.13 2.43
N LEU A 225 16.42 5.94 1.95
CA LEU A 225 16.07 6.13 0.54
C LEU A 225 16.20 7.60 0.14
N THR A 226 15.69 8.52 0.95
CA THR A 226 15.74 9.95 0.64
C THR A 226 17.18 10.48 0.65
N ASP A 227 17.99 10.07 1.63
CA ASP A 227 19.41 10.43 1.73
C ASP A 227 20.22 9.94 0.52
N ALA A 228 19.80 8.83 -0.09
CA ALA A 228 20.37 8.30 -1.34
C ALA A 228 19.79 8.96 -2.62
N GLY A 229 18.96 10.00 -2.49
CA GLY A 229 18.37 10.71 -3.62
C GLY A 229 17.14 10.03 -4.24
N VAL A 230 16.62 8.95 -3.64
CA VAL A 230 15.40 8.28 -4.12
C VAL A 230 14.16 9.05 -3.66
N PRO A 231 13.26 9.48 -4.57
CA PRO A 231 12.01 10.10 -4.16
C PRO A 231 11.14 9.12 -3.36
N VAL A 232 10.76 9.51 -2.14
CA VAL A 232 9.89 8.70 -1.27
C VAL A 232 8.56 9.38 -0.97
N GLY A 233 7.47 8.62 -1.11
CA GLY A 233 6.16 8.96 -0.59
C GLY A 233 5.73 8.04 0.56
N VAL A 234 4.87 8.54 1.46
CA VAL A 234 4.31 7.73 2.56
C VAL A 234 2.80 7.50 2.37
N LEU A 235 2.35 6.26 2.59
CA LEU A 235 0.95 5.89 2.52
C LEU A 235 0.41 5.61 3.93
N VAL A 236 -0.47 6.48 4.42
CA VAL A 236 -1.26 6.24 5.63
C VAL A 236 -2.44 5.33 5.26
N ALA A 237 -2.16 4.04 5.12
CA ALA A 237 -3.06 3.10 4.46
C ALA A 237 -3.05 1.71 5.13
N PRO A 238 -4.18 1.25 5.72
CA PRO A 238 -5.45 1.97 5.88
C PRO A 238 -5.50 2.88 7.11
N VAL A 239 -6.38 3.90 7.03
CA VAL A 239 -6.94 4.62 8.16
C VAL A 239 -8.14 3.84 8.69
N ILE A 240 -8.11 3.54 9.98
CA ILE A 240 -9.06 2.73 10.72
C ILE A 240 -9.60 3.59 11.88
N PRO A 241 -10.89 3.96 11.86
CA PRO A 241 -11.48 4.80 12.90
C PRO A 241 -11.30 4.22 14.31
N PHE A 242 -10.91 5.06 15.26
CA PHE A 242 -10.66 4.73 16.66
C PHE A 242 -9.53 3.72 16.92
N ILE A 243 -8.75 3.36 15.89
CA ILE A 243 -7.60 2.45 16.03
C ILE A 243 -6.29 3.17 15.69
N ASN A 244 -6.24 3.91 14.58
CA ASN A 244 -5.02 4.63 14.15
C ASN A 244 -5.31 5.97 13.45
N ASP A 245 -6.57 6.41 13.39
CA ASP A 245 -6.95 7.61 12.67
C ASP A 245 -6.56 8.90 13.38
N ASP A 246 -6.35 8.85 14.69
CA ASP A 246 -5.76 9.92 15.50
C ASP A 246 -4.28 10.19 15.14
N SER A 247 -3.57 9.16 14.71
CA SER A 247 -2.13 9.18 14.47
C SER A 247 -1.73 9.75 13.10
N MET A 248 -2.70 10.11 12.26
CA MET A 248 -2.45 10.53 10.87
C MET A 248 -1.47 11.70 10.78
N GLU A 249 -1.71 12.79 11.50
CA GLU A 249 -0.87 13.99 11.44
C GLU A 249 0.53 13.70 11.98
N HIS A 250 0.64 12.89 13.04
CA HIS A 250 1.93 12.50 13.60
C HIS A 250 2.75 11.66 12.61
N ILE A 251 2.11 10.68 11.94
CA ILE A 251 2.76 9.92 10.85
C ILE A 251 3.26 10.85 9.76
N LEU A 252 2.46 11.83 9.34
CA LEU A 252 2.86 12.79 8.29
C LEU A 252 4.03 13.67 8.73
N GLN A 253 4.05 14.10 9.99
CA GLN A 253 5.14 14.89 10.55
C GLN A 253 6.44 14.09 10.58
N GLU A 254 6.42 12.86 11.09
CA GLU A 254 7.60 11.98 11.11
C GLU A 254 8.07 11.60 9.71
N ALA A 255 7.13 11.32 8.80
CA ALA A 255 7.43 11.04 7.40
C ALA A 255 8.13 12.24 6.72
N LYS A 256 7.64 13.45 6.95
CA LYS A 256 8.27 14.68 6.43
C LYS A 256 9.65 14.88 7.05
N GLY A 257 9.80 14.65 8.37
CA GLY A 257 11.08 14.72 9.06
C GLY A 257 12.10 13.68 8.58
N ALA A 258 11.63 12.53 8.07
CA ALA A 258 12.44 11.52 7.41
C ALA A 258 12.73 11.81 5.93
N GLY A 259 12.22 12.93 5.37
CA GLY A 259 12.52 13.35 4.01
C GLY A 259 11.46 13.02 2.96
N ALA A 260 10.33 12.42 3.33
CA ALA A 260 9.24 12.17 2.38
C ALA A 260 8.76 13.48 1.72
N HIS A 261 8.56 13.43 0.40
CA HIS A 261 8.06 14.57 -0.39
C HIS A 261 6.55 14.47 -0.65
N TYR A 262 6.01 13.25 -0.62
CA TYR A 262 4.62 12.95 -0.93
C TYR A 262 3.97 12.14 0.19
N ALA A 263 2.67 12.31 0.36
CA ALA A 263 1.84 11.46 1.18
C ALA A 263 0.47 11.23 0.55
N SER A 264 -0.12 10.08 0.86
CA SER A 264 -1.52 9.76 0.58
C SER A 264 -2.11 8.95 1.72
N TYR A 265 -3.44 8.86 1.80
CA TYR A 265 -4.12 7.99 2.73
C TYR A 265 -5.23 7.21 2.02
N THR A 266 -5.60 6.06 2.59
CA THR A 266 -6.81 5.34 2.17
C THR A 266 -7.58 4.90 3.41
N VAL A 267 -8.90 4.95 3.36
CA VAL A 267 -9.76 4.40 4.40
C VAL A 267 -9.87 2.89 4.24
N LEU A 268 -9.92 2.18 5.38
CA LEU A 268 -10.08 0.74 5.44
C LEU A 268 -11.15 0.19 4.48
N ARG A 269 -10.79 -0.89 3.78
CA ARG A 269 -11.66 -1.66 2.87
C ARG A 269 -11.76 -3.08 3.38
N LEU A 270 -12.96 -3.65 3.38
CA LEU A 270 -13.24 -4.99 3.89
C LEU A 270 -13.96 -5.86 2.86
N PRO A 271 -13.34 -6.13 1.69
CA PRO A 271 -13.97 -6.96 0.67
C PRO A 271 -14.10 -8.41 1.15
N TRP A 272 -15.22 -9.06 0.81
CA TRP A 272 -15.41 -10.51 0.95
C TRP A 272 -15.06 -11.05 2.35
N GLU A 273 -14.15 -12.03 2.45
CA GLU A 273 -13.74 -12.71 3.69
C GLU A 273 -13.00 -11.77 4.65
N VAL A 274 -12.41 -10.68 4.15
CA VAL A 274 -11.66 -9.72 4.97
C VAL A 274 -12.55 -9.07 6.03
N LYS A 275 -13.86 -8.93 5.76
CA LYS A 275 -14.82 -8.38 6.74
C LYS A 275 -14.88 -9.21 8.02
N THR A 276 -14.85 -10.54 7.89
CA THR A 276 -14.97 -11.46 9.02
C THR A 276 -13.64 -11.53 9.75
N LEU A 277 -12.53 -11.70 9.01
CA LEU A 277 -11.18 -11.69 9.58
C LEU A 277 -10.90 -10.42 10.40
N PHE A 278 -11.28 -9.26 9.88
CA PHE A 278 -11.09 -7.99 10.58
C PHE A 278 -12.01 -7.84 11.80
N GLN A 279 -13.26 -8.31 11.71
CA GLN A 279 -14.18 -8.31 12.85
C GLN A 279 -13.67 -9.22 13.97
N ASP A 280 -13.18 -10.41 13.65
CA ASP A 280 -12.62 -11.34 14.64
C ASP A 280 -11.40 -10.74 15.33
N TRP A 281 -10.54 -10.07 14.56
CA TRP A 281 -9.39 -9.34 15.10
C TRP A 281 -9.81 -8.16 16.00
N LEU A 282 -10.82 -7.39 15.63
CA LEU A 282 -11.36 -6.33 16.49
C LEU A 282 -11.89 -6.90 17.81
N ASN A 283 -12.64 -8.00 17.76
CA ASN A 283 -13.16 -8.64 18.96
C ASN A 283 -12.03 -9.19 19.85
N ALA A 284 -10.95 -9.70 19.26
CA ALA A 284 -9.82 -10.24 20.01
C ALA A 284 -8.93 -9.16 20.65
N HIS A 285 -8.73 -8.02 19.98
CA HIS A 285 -7.74 -7.02 20.39
C HIS A 285 -8.32 -5.70 20.89
N TYR A 286 -9.57 -5.39 20.56
CA TYR A 286 -10.27 -4.15 20.92
C TYR A 286 -11.76 -4.39 21.25
N PRO A 287 -12.09 -5.35 22.14
CA PRO A 287 -13.48 -5.75 22.40
C PRO A 287 -14.35 -4.60 22.91
N ASP A 288 -13.77 -3.68 23.68
CA ASP A 288 -14.41 -2.49 24.26
C ASP A 288 -14.92 -1.49 23.21
N ARG A 289 -14.28 -1.45 22.03
CA ARG A 289 -14.60 -0.51 20.95
C ARG A 289 -14.92 -1.17 19.60
N ALA A 290 -14.92 -2.51 19.51
CA ALA A 290 -15.15 -3.25 18.28
C ALA A 290 -16.43 -2.81 17.54
N GLN A 291 -17.57 -2.75 18.23
CA GLN A 291 -18.84 -2.33 17.63
C GLN A 291 -18.80 -0.87 17.18
N ARG A 292 -18.16 0.01 17.95
CA ARG A 292 -18.00 1.42 17.60
C ARG A 292 -17.16 1.59 16.33
N VAL A 293 -16.10 0.80 16.15
CA VAL A 293 -15.29 0.79 14.94
C VAL A 293 -16.11 0.30 13.74
N LEU A 294 -16.84 -0.80 13.89
CA LEU A 294 -17.66 -1.38 12.83
C LEU A 294 -18.78 -0.43 12.37
N HIS A 295 -19.53 0.17 13.30
CA HIS A 295 -20.55 1.16 12.95
C HIS A 295 -19.93 2.36 12.22
N ARG A 296 -18.73 2.81 12.62
CA ARG A 296 -18.07 3.91 11.92
C ARG A 296 -17.59 3.53 10.52
N ILE A 297 -17.19 2.28 10.31
CA ILE A 297 -16.92 1.76 8.97
C ILE A 297 -18.21 1.76 8.14
N GLU A 298 -19.34 1.38 8.72
CA GLU A 298 -20.64 1.40 8.05
C GLU A 298 -21.06 2.82 7.65
N ASP A 299 -20.88 3.82 8.53
CA ASP A 299 -21.10 5.24 8.20
C ASP A 299 -20.27 5.69 6.98
N LEU A 300 -19.00 5.31 6.93
CA LEU A 300 -18.07 5.65 5.84
C LEU A 300 -18.44 5.00 4.50
N ARG A 301 -19.44 4.13 4.49
CA ARG A 301 -19.79 3.22 3.38
C ARG A 301 -21.30 3.15 3.14
N ASN A 302 -22.05 4.14 3.64
CA ASN A 302 -23.50 4.25 3.52
C ASN A 302 -24.25 3.01 4.07
N GLY A 303 -23.92 2.61 5.30
CA GLY A 303 -24.57 1.51 6.03
C GLY A 303 -24.04 0.10 5.70
N ARG A 304 -22.95 -0.01 4.93
CA ARG A 304 -22.35 -1.31 4.52
C ARG A 304 -20.96 -1.48 5.10
N ARG A 305 -20.48 -2.71 5.26
CA ARG A 305 -19.10 -2.94 5.72
C ARG A 305 -18.03 -2.77 4.66
N ASN A 306 -18.42 -2.69 3.39
CA ASN A 306 -17.51 -2.47 2.27
C ASN A 306 -18.22 -1.71 1.15
N ASP A 307 -17.44 -0.98 0.36
CA ASP A 307 -17.89 -0.30 -0.84
C ASP A 307 -16.97 -0.68 -2.02
N PRO A 308 -17.49 -1.32 -3.08
CA PRO A 308 -16.68 -1.68 -4.24
C PRO A 308 -16.53 -0.52 -5.25
N ASN A 309 -17.33 0.53 -5.14
CA ASN A 309 -17.44 1.58 -6.16
C ASN A 309 -16.17 2.42 -6.27
N PHE A 310 -15.77 2.73 -7.51
CA PHE A 310 -14.69 3.68 -7.75
C PHE A 310 -15.05 5.07 -7.19
N GLY A 311 -14.03 5.83 -6.81
CA GLY A 311 -14.15 7.14 -6.16
C GLY A 311 -14.38 7.04 -4.66
N SER A 312 -15.32 6.21 -4.21
CA SER A 312 -15.73 6.12 -2.80
C SER A 312 -15.01 5.01 -2.02
N ARG A 313 -14.64 3.89 -2.65
CA ARG A 313 -14.00 2.73 -1.96
C ARG A 313 -12.74 3.08 -1.18
N MET A 314 -11.92 4.01 -1.66
CA MET A 314 -10.67 4.41 -0.97
C MET A 314 -10.84 5.60 -0.02
N ARG A 315 -11.87 6.43 -0.22
CA ARG A 315 -12.04 7.71 0.49
C ARG A 315 -13.10 7.69 1.58
N GLY A 316 -14.13 6.88 1.40
CA GLY A 316 -15.33 6.93 2.23
C GLY A 316 -16.29 8.04 1.83
N THR A 317 -17.48 8.00 2.42
CA THR A 317 -18.52 9.02 2.29
C THR A 317 -18.93 9.56 3.66
N GLY A 318 -19.66 10.69 3.66
CA GLY A 318 -20.20 11.30 4.87
C GLY A 318 -19.19 12.10 5.70
N ILE A 319 -19.69 12.61 6.83
CA ILE A 319 -18.99 13.60 7.67
C ILE A 319 -17.62 13.11 8.15
N TRP A 320 -17.50 11.82 8.47
CA TRP A 320 -16.22 11.27 8.94
C TRP A 320 -15.16 11.23 7.82
N ALA A 321 -15.56 10.86 6.59
CA ALA A 321 -14.67 10.90 5.44
C ALA A 321 -14.22 12.34 5.13
N ASP A 322 -15.13 13.30 5.29
CA ASP A 322 -14.86 14.73 5.12
C ASP A 322 -13.88 15.24 6.16
N LEU A 323 -14.04 14.85 7.42
CA LEU A 323 -13.12 15.17 8.52
C LEU A 323 -11.72 14.62 8.26
N LEU A 324 -11.60 13.34 7.88
CA LEU A 324 -10.31 12.73 7.53
C LEU A 324 -9.63 13.47 6.38
N ARG A 325 -10.41 13.82 5.34
CA ARG A 325 -9.90 14.56 4.17
C ARG A 325 -9.42 15.96 4.54
N GLN A 326 -10.17 16.67 5.37
CA GLN A 326 -9.80 18.00 5.85
C GLN A 326 -8.53 17.95 6.70
N ARG A 327 -8.47 17.03 7.68
CA ARG A 327 -7.29 16.79 8.52
C ARG A 327 -6.04 16.52 7.67
N PHE A 328 -6.13 15.56 6.76
CA PHE A 328 -5.04 15.22 5.83
C PHE A 328 -4.61 16.42 4.97
N SER A 329 -5.57 17.14 4.37
CA SER A 329 -5.29 18.29 3.50
C SER A 329 -4.61 19.43 4.26
N VAL A 330 -5.05 19.73 5.48
CA VAL A 330 -4.43 20.75 6.32
C VAL A 330 -3.01 20.34 6.73
N ALA A 331 -2.82 19.10 7.17
CA ALA A 331 -1.53 18.59 7.61
C ALA A 331 -0.50 18.57 6.46
N THR A 332 -0.84 18.00 5.32
CA THR A 332 0.04 17.97 4.13
C THR A 332 0.41 19.38 3.66
N ARG A 333 -0.56 20.32 3.64
CA ARG A 333 -0.29 21.72 3.30
C ARG A 333 0.69 22.37 4.27
N LYS A 334 0.48 22.22 5.58
CA LYS A 334 1.36 22.78 6.63
C LYS A 334 2.77 22.20 6.58
N LEU A 335 2.89 20.90 6.34
CA LEU A 335 4.18 20.18 6.29
C LEU A 335 4.92 20.34 4.96
N GLY A 336 4.30 20.95 3.95
CA GLY A 336 4.89 21.08 2.62
C GLY A 336 5.03 19.74 1.88
N LEU A 337 4.17 18.78 2.19
CA LEU A 337 4.01 17.53 1.42
C LEU A 337 3.15 17.79 0.18
N ASN A 338 3.29 16.97 -0.85
CA ASN A 338 2.48 16.99 -2.08
C ASN A 338 2.61 18.30 -2.89
N ARG A 339 3.71 19.04 -2.73
CA ARG A 339 3.96 20.29 -3.48
C ARG A 339 4.36 20.04 -4.92
N THR A 340 5.08 18.95 -5.16
CA THR A 340 5.51 18.52 -6.48
C THR A 340 4.94 17.13 -6.75
N ARG A 341 4.41 16.96 -7.96
CA ARG A 341 4.04 15.63 -8.45
C ARG A 341 5.19 15.14 -9.31
N LEU A 342 5.78 14.02 -8.93
CA LEU A 342 6.83 13.40 -9.72
C LEU A 342 6.22 12.76 -10.97
N ALA A 343 6.73 13.13 -12.13
CA ALA A 343 6.42 12.47 -13.40
C ALA A 343 7.66 11.68 -13.83
N LEU A 344 7.54 10.35 -13.87
CA LEU A 344 8.66 9.48 -14.25
C LEU A 344 8.90 9.54 -15.76
N ASP A 345 10.17 9.45 -16.15
CA ASP A 345 10.58 9.54 -17.54
C ASP A 345 10.32 8.22 -18.29
N CYS A 346 9.39 8.25 -19.25
CA CYS A 346 9.10 7.11 -20.12
C CYS A 346 9.83 7.17 -21.47
N SER A 347 10.49 8.30 -21.79
CA SER A 347 11.10 8.54 -23.10
C SER A 347 12.43 7.80 -23.29
N ARG A 348 13.06 7.38 -22.19
CA ARG A 348 14.39 6.77 -22.19
C ARG A 348 14.39 5.24 -22.31
N PHE A 349 13.20 4.63 -22.37
CA PHE A 349 13.06 3.18 -22.45
C PHE A 349 13.82 2.59 -23.63
N GLN A 350 14.54 1.51 -23.36
CA GLN A 350 15.24 0.70 -24.35
C GLN A 350 14.76 -0.74 -24.24
N PRO A 351 14.20 -1.33 -25.31
CA PRO A 351 13.81 -2.74 -25.29
C PRO A 351 15.01 -3.62 -24.92
N PRO A 352 14.82 -4.65 -24.08
CA PRO A 352 15.92 -5.53 -23.71
C PRO A 352 16.51 -6.23 -24.95
N ALA A 353 17.82 -6.40 -24.96
CA ALA A 353 18.51 -7.06 -26.06
C ALA A 353 17.98 -8.50 -26.23
N LEU A 354 17.68 -8.89 -27.47
CA LEU A 354 17.29 -10.27 -27.77
C LEU A 354 18.49 -11.19 -27.49
N PRO A 355 18.32 -12.29 -26.74
CA PRO A 355 19.38 -13.29 -26.58
C PRO A 355 19.79 -13.80 -27.97
N GLY A 356 21.03 -13.49 -28.39
CA GLY A 356 21.59 -13.90 -29.70
C GLY A 356 21.78 -12.80 -30.74
N ALA A 357 21.40 -11.54 -30.46
CA ALA A 357 21.76 -10.42 -31.33
C ALA A 357 23.17 -9.90 -30.98
N SER A 358 24.20 -10.47 -31.59
CA SER A 358 25.50 -9.80 -31.66
C SER A 358 25.35 -8.46 -32.37
N SER A 359 25.93 -7.39 -31.82
CA SER A 359 26.01 -6.09 -32.50
C SER A 359 26.65 -6.28 -33.88
N PRO A 360 26.08 -5.76 -34.98
CA PRO A 360 26.85 -5.60 -36.20
C PRO A 360 27.89 -4.51 -35.94
N LEU A 361 29.12 -4.98 -35.77
CA LEU A 361 30.34 -4.20 -35.60
C LEU A 361 30.72 -3.58 -36.95
N PHE A 362 29.98 -2.56 -37.42
CA PHE A 362 30.40 -1.73 -38.55
C PHE A 362 29.85 -0.31 -38.46
N ASP A 363 30.71 0.62 -38.06
CA ASP A 363 30.69 2.01 -38.54
C ASP A 363 31.07 2.03 -40.03
N PRO A 364 30.49 2.95 -40.80
CA PRO A 364 31.39 3.88 -41.47
C PRO A 364 30.93 5.33 -41.34
N VAL A 365 31.88 6.16 -40.94
CA VAL A 365 31.91 7.61 -41.15
C VAL A 365 31.97 7.90 -42.64
N ALA A 366 31.06 8.72 -43.19
CA ALA A 366 31.36 9.76 -44.19
C ALA A 366 30.14 10.64 -44.58
N ALA A 367 30.26 11.93 -44.25
CA ALA A 367 30.03 13.10 -45.09
C ALA A 367 28.67 13.32 -45.81
N GLY A 368 27.91 14.24 -45.22
CA GLY A 368 26.95 15.23 -45.73
C GLY A 368 26.60 15.37 -47.22
N VAL A 369 25.30 15.58 -47.46
CA VAL A 369 24.78 16.59 -48.41
C VAL A 369 23.57 17.28 -47.79
N GLN A 370 23.60 18.61 -47.79
CA GLN A 370 22.52 19.52 -47.42
C GLN A 370 21.31 19.38 -48.37
N GLN A 371 20.10 19.41 -47.83
CA GLN A 371 19.01 20.14 -48.50
C GLN A 371 18.04 20.70 -47.47
N ALA A 372 18.04 22.02 -47.39
CA ALA A 372 17.04 22.81 -46.69
C ALA A 372 15.76 22.89 -47.54
N SER A 373 14.60 22.74 -46.89
CA SER A 373 13.41 23.49 -47.29
C SER A 373 12.69 23.97 -46.03
N ALA A 374 12.27 25.23 -46.08
CA ALA A 374 11.75 26.03 -44.97
C ALA A 374 10.24 26.29 -45.13
N CYS A 375 9.70 26.97 -44.12
CA CYS A 375 8.33 27.51 -43.91
C CYS A 375 7.40 26.57 -43.13
N GLY A 376 6.82 26.92 -41.99
CA GLY A 376 6.68 28.18 -41.23
C GLY A 376 5.58 27.99 -40.16
N PRO A 377 5.45 28.86 -39.15
CA PRO A 377 4.92 28.50 -37.83
C PRO A 377 3.45 28.87 -37.59
N ALA A 378 2.83 28.24 -36.58
CA ALA A 378 1.62 28.77 -35.92
C ALA A 378 1.65 28.51 -34.40
N SER A 379 1.75 29.63 -33.67
CA SER A 379 1.28 29.98 -32.31
C SER A 379 0.09 29.16 -31.75
N ALA A 380 -0.27 29.15 -30.48
CA ALA A 380 0.25 29.55 -29.18
C ALA A 380 -0.82 29.13 -28.15
N SER A 381 -0.40 28.92 -26.89
CA SER A 381 -1.16 29.11 -25.64
C SER A 381 -2.59 28.54 -25.49
N THR A 382 -2.79 27.72 -24.45
CA THR A 382 -3.72 28.08 -23.35
C THR A 382 -3.50 27.20 -22.13
N ASP A 383 -3.19 27.88 -21.02
CA ASP A 383 -3.20 27.37 -19.66
C ASP A 383 -4.59 26.82 -19.27
N PHE A 384 -4.64 25.74 -18.49
CA PHE A 384 -5.82 25.40 -17.70
C PHE A 384 -5.46 25.34 -16.22
N LEU A 385 -5.74 26.46 -15.56
CA LEU A 385 -5.81 26.62 -14.12
C LEU A 385 -6.98 25.82 -13.53
N SER A 386 -6.72 25.29 -12.35
CA SER A 386 -7.67 24.69 -11.42
C SER A 386 -8.68 25.73 -10.88
N PRO A 387 -9.94 25.36 -10.58
CA PRO A 387 -10.79 26.20 -9.73
C PRO A 387 -11.03 25.56 -8.35
N VAL A 388 -10.74 26.36 -7.32
CA VAL A 388 -11.32 26.26 -5.98
C VAL A 388 -12.40 27.33 -5.86
N GLY A 389 -13.60 26.97 -5.39
CA GLY A 389 -14.36 27.82 -4.47
C GLY A 389 -15.65 28.49 -4.96
N ALA A 390 -16.77 28.01 -4.40
CA ALA A 390 -17.99 28.72 -3.98
C ALA A 390 -18.95 29.28 -5.05
N GLN A 391 -20.18 28.75 -5.10
CA GLN A 391 -21.35 29.24 -4.35
C GLN A 391 -22.59 28.38 -4.64
N ALA A 392 -23.51 28.34 -3.68
CA ALA A 392 -24.76 27.59 -3.68
C ALA A 392 -25.85 28.31 -4.48
N SER A 393 -26.74 27.55 -5.16
CA SER A 393 -28.20 27.71 -5.03
C SER A 393 -28.96 26.64 -5.85
N SER A 394 -29.86 25.93 -5.16
CA SER A 394 -31.22 25.51 -5.57
C SER A 394 -31.57 25.22 -7.04
N GLY A 395 -32.19 24.07 -7.29
CA GLY A 395 -33.22 23.95 -8.34
C GLY A 395 -33.32 22.58 -9.01
N VAL A 396 -34.20 21.72 -8.51
CA VAL A 396 -34.82 20.59 -9.24
C VAL A 396 -36.15 21.13 -9.78
N PRO A 397 -36.57 20.87 -11.04
CA PRO A 397 -37.32 19.65 -11.37
C PRO A 397 -37.12 19.02 -12.77
N PHE A 398 -37.29 17.69 -12.82
CA PHE A 398 -37.69 16.85 -13.97
C PHE A 398 -39.11 17.26 -14.50
N PRO A 399 -39.70 16.73 -15.61
CA PRO A 399 -39.42 15.45 -16.30
C PRO A 399 -39.55 15.41 -17.86
N GLY A 400 -39.22 14.26 -18.46
CA GLY A 400 -40.02 13.69 -19.56
C GLY A 400 -39.28 13.24 -20.83
N GLY A 401 -39.46 11.95 -21.20
CA GLY A 401 -39.52 11.51 -22.60
C GLY A 401 -38.49 10.49 -23.08
N LEU A 402 -38.84 9.19 -23.02
CA LEU A 402 -38.32 8.15 -23.92
C LEU A 402 -38.97 8.28 -25.31
N PRO A 403 -38.35 7.74 -26.37
CA PRO A 403 -38.85 6.45 -26.86
C PRO A 403 -37.76 5.44 -27.25
N ALA A 404 -38.17 4.18 -27.26
CA ALA A 404 -37.41 3.00 -27.66
C ALA A 404 -38.00 2.38 -28.92
N VAL A 405 -37.14 1.88 -29.83
CA VAL A 405 -37.29 0.71 -30.74
C VAL A 405 -35.86 0.39 -31.21
N GLY A 406 -35.29 -0.82 -31.29
CA GLY A 406 -35.76 -2.21 -31.20
C GLY A 406 -34.99 -3.04 -32.24
N GLY A 407 -34.39 -4.19 -31.85
CA GLY A 407 -33.75 -5.17 -32.75
C GLY A 407 -32.49 -5.82 -32.14
N ALA A 408 -32.60 -6.79 -31.23
CA ALA A 408 -32.74 -8.24 -31.50
C ALA A 408 -31.44 -8.97 -31.86
N TYR A 409 -30.72 -9.46 -30.84
CA TYR A 409 -30.16 -10.82 -30.79
C TYR A 409 -30.14 -11.26 -29.31
N GLY A 410 -31.07 -12.15 -28.95
CA GLY A 410 -31.19 -12.71 -27.61
C GLY A 410 -30.30 -13.94 -27.40
N ARG A 411 -29.99 -14.19 -26.11
CA ARG A 411 -29.65 -15.52 -25.55
C ARG A 411 -28.24 -16.07 -25.79
N GLY A 412 -27.22 -15.21 -25.70
CA GLY A 412 -25.88 -15.58 -25.18
C GLY A 412 -25.77 -15.44 -23.65
N ALA A 413 -26.91 -15.34 -22.98
CA ALA A 413 -27.06 -15.55 -21.55
C ALA A 413 -26.51 -16.93 -21.19
N ARG A 414 -25.26 -16.93 -20.73
CA ARG A 414 -24.68 -17.82 -19.73
C ARG A 414 -23.25 -17.30 -19.50
N GLN A 415 -22.99 -16.50 -18.47
CA GLN A 415 -22.66 -17.11 -17.19
C GLN A 415 -21.50 -18.09 -17.42
N LEU A 416 -20.28 -17.60 -17.72
CA LEU A 416 -19.01 -18.35 -17.92
C LEU A 416 -18.05 -17.38 -18.65
N ARG A 417 -17.29 -16.50 -18.03
CA ARG A 417 -16.33 -16.76 -16.96
C ARG A 417 -16.07 -15.43 -16.21
N ALA A 418 -16.80 -15.06 -15.16
CA ALA A 418 -16.62 -15.56 -13.79
C ALA A 418 -15.17 -15.57 -13.22
N MET A 419 -14.16 -15.29 -14.03
CA MET A 419 -12.75 -15.22 -13.64
C MET A 419 -12.18 -13.82 -13.93
N ALA A 420 -12.87 -13.10 -14.83
CA ALA A 420 -13.12 -11.67 -14.80
C ALA A 420 -14.25 -11.32 -13.78
N ALA A 421 -14.11 -11.82 -12.55
CA ALA A 421 -15.02 -11.80 -11.38
C ALA A 421 -16.15 -12.86 -11.31
N GLY A 422 -16.03 -13.85 -10.40
CA GLY A 422 -17.13 -14.62 -9.76
C GLY A 422 -17.45 -16.08 -10.16
N GLN A 423 -16.94 -17.07 -9.39
CA GLN A 423 -17.51 -18.40 -8.99
C GLN A 423 -17.57 -19.63 -9.93
N LEU A 424 -17.08 -20.77 -9.39
CA LEU A 424 -17.82 -22.03 -9.18
C LEU A 424 -17.14 -22.83 -8.04
N SER A 425 -17.87 -23.07 -6.94
CA SER A 425 -17.76 -24.30 -6.15
C SER A 425 -19.01 -25.14 -6.41
N LEU A 426 -18.83 -26.45 -6.45
CA LEU A 426 -19.87 -27.45 -6.72
C LEU A 426 -20.98 -27.43 -5.67
N PHE A 427 -22.16 -27.86 -6.14
CA PHE A 427 -23.42 -28.24 -5.47
C PHE A 427 -24.57 -27.22 -5.55
N ASP A 428 -25.52 -27.64 -6.40
CA ASP A 428 -26.90 -27.22 -6.73
C ASP A 428 -27.17 -25.82 -7.32
#